data_AF-A0A257TGT4-F1
#
_entry.id   AF-A0A257TGT4-F1
#
_cell.length_a   1.000
_cell.length_b   1.000
_cell.length_c   1.000
_cell.angle_alpha   90.00
_cell.angle_beta   90.00
_cell.angle_gamma   90.00
#
_symmetry.space_group_name_H-M   'P 1'
#
loop_
_entity.id
_entity.type
_entity.pdbx_description
1 polymer ?
#
loop_
_entity_poly.entity_id
_entity_poly.type
_entity_poly.pdbx_seq_one_letter_code
_entity_poly.pdbx_strand_id
1 'polypeptide(L)'
;MKRLIELVHKQKKLVVGLMSGTSVDGIDAALVEIDGSGASTKLRQINFVAIPFPSGFKEFVLKNSQSGTSDVADIARLNFLIAELYTDAVRTLCKQAVVDMREVDLIGSHGQTIQHL
;
A
#
# COMPACT_ATOMS: atom_id res chain seq x y z
N MET A 1 15.08 -11.98 11.57
CA MET A 1 16.17 -12.02 10.56
C MET A 1 16.10 -13.24 9.66
N LYS A 2 15.91 -14.46 10.18
CA LYS A 2 15.79 -15.71 9.39
C LYS A 2 14.80 -15.64 8.20
N ARG A 3 13.57 -15.14 8.43
CA ARG A 3 12.55 -14.99 7.38
C ARG A 3 13.00 -14.08 6.22
N LEU A 4 13.67 -12.98 6.50
CA LEU A 4 14.19 -12.08 5.46
C LEU A 4 15.29 -12.78 4.63
N ILE A 5 16.16 -13.56 5.28
CA ILE A 5 17.20 -14.34 4.61
C ILE A 5 16.57 -15.41 3.70
N GLU A 6 15.53 -16.10 4.17
CA GLU A 6 14.77 -17.07 3.36
C GLU A 6 14.14 -16.39 2.14
N LEU A 7 13.53 -15.21 2.32
CA LEU A 7 12.94 -14.43 1.23
C LEU A 7 13.96 -14.02 0.17
N VAL A 8 15.17 -13.63 0.55
CA VAL A 8 16.23 -13.25 -0.42
C VAL A 8 16.51 -14.38 -1.42
N HIS A 9 16.48 -15.63 -0.97
CA HIS A 9 16.76 -16.80 -1.80
C HIS A 9 15.51 -17.37 -2.52
N LYS A 10 14.31 -16.91 -2.17
CA LYS A 10 13.06 -17.33 -2.80
C LYS A 10 13.01 -16.83 -4.25
N GLN A 11 12.93 -17.75 -5.22
CA GLN A 11 12.89 -17.41 -6.66
C GLN A 11 11.68 -16.54 -7.01
N LYS A 12 10.49 -16.97 -6.58
CA LYS A 12 9.22 -16.27 -6.78
C LYS A 12 8.68 -15.69 -5.49
N LYS A 13 8.36 -14.41 -5.49
CA LYS A 13 7.83 -13.70 -4.33
C LYS A 13 6.43 -13.18 -4.64
N LEU A 14 5.52 -13.35 -3.70
CA LEU A 14 4.20 -12.79 -3.76
C LEU A 14 4.20 -11.47 -3.00
N VAL A 15 4.01 -10.36 -3.70
CA VAL A 15 4.18 -9.01 -3.16
C VAL A 15 2.90 -8.22 -3.39
N VAL A 16 2.46 -7.47 -2.38
CA VAL A 16 1.40 -6.47 -2.56
C VAL A 16 2.04 -5.09 -2.75
N GLY A 17 1.66 -4.41 -3.83
CA GLY A 17 1.94 -2.99 -4.04
C GLY A 17 0.75 -2.14 -3.58
N LEU A 18 1.02 -1.07 -2.83
CA LEU A 18 0.02 -0.10 -2.37
C LEU A 18 0.41 1.31 -2.80
N MET A 19 -0.56 2.02 -3.36
CA MET A 19 -0.43 3.39 -3.84
C MET A 19 -1.71 4.17 -3.52
N SER A 20 -1.57 5.43 -3.14
CA SER A 20 -2.65 6.41 -3.24
C SER A 20 -2.11 7.70 -3.85
N GLY A 21 -2.79 8.19 -4.88
CA GLY A 21 -2.41 9.41 -5.58
C GLY A 21 -2.62 10.66 -4.73
N THR A 22 -2.03 11.79 -5.16
CA THR A 22 -2.26 13.10 -4.54
C THR A 22 -3.67 13.64 -4.77
N SER A 23 -4.47 13.02 -5.64
CA SER A 23 -5.90 13.32 -5.77
C SER A 23 -6.73 12.85 -4.58
N VAL A 24 -6.18 11.92 -3.77
CA VAL A 24 -6.79 11.35 -2.57
C VAL A 24 -8.19 10.78 -2.87
N ASP A 25 -8.34 10.14 -4.03
CA ASP A 25 -9.63 9.54 -4.44
C ASP A 25 -9.80 8.11 -3.92
N GLY A 26 -8.69 7.41 -3.68
CA GLY A 26 -8.71 6.04 -3.18
C GLY A 26 -7.34 5.40 -3.06
N ILE A 27 -7.36 4.10 -2.80
CA ILE A 27 -6.23 3.21 -2.62
C ILE A 27 -6.21 2.21 -3.76
N ASP A 28 -5.10 2.18 -4.48
CA ASP A 28 -4.77 1.15 -5.44
C ASP A 28 -3.95 0.07 -4.76
N ALA A 29 -4.41 -1.18 -4.82
CA ALA A 29 -3.70 -2.33 -4.29
C ALA A 29 -3.55 -3.42 -5.36
N ALA A 30 -2.31 -3.81 -5.65
CA ALA A 30 -1.98 -4.83 -6.65
C ALA A 30 -1.28 -6.02 -6.00
N LEU A 31 -1.77 -7.23 -6.24
CA LEU A 31 -1.10 -8.47 -5.85
C LEU A 31 -0.29 -8.95 -7.04
N VAL A 32 1.03 -9.05 -6.90
CA VAL A 32 1.94 -9.42 -7.99
C VAL A 32 2.85 -10.57 -7.59
N GLU A 33 3.09 -11.49 -8.52
CA GLU A 33 4.21 -12.42 -8.44
C GLU A 33 5.43 -11.77 -9.10
N ILE A 34 6.53 -11.68 -8.35
CA ILE A 34 7.83 -11.19 -8.81
C ILE A 34 8.78 -12.38 -8.89
N ASP A 35 9.34 -12.61 -10.07
CA ASP A 35 10.32 -13.67 -10.34
C ASP A 35 11.64 -13.08 -10.81
N GLY A 36 12.76 -13.65 -10.38
CA GLY A 36 14.10 -13.13 -10.69
C GLY A 36 14.45 -11.80 -9.98
N SER A 37 15.46 -11.11 -10.51
CA SER A 37 15.98 -9.85 -9.94
C SER A 37 16.78 -9.04 -10.97
N GLY A 38 16.88 -7.72 -10.78
CA GLY A 38 17.61 -6.84 -11.70
C GLY A 38 17.00 -6.86 -13.10
N ALA A 39 17.83 -6.98 -14.13
CA ALA A 39 17.36 -7.00 -15.53
C ALA A 39 16.54 -8.26 -15.91
N SER A 40 16.61 -9.34 -15.13
CA SER A 40 15.83 -10.56 -15.37
C SER A 40 14.48 -10.58 -14.63
N THR A 41 14.13 -9.49 -13.93
CA THR A 41 12.88 -9.40 -13.17
C THR A 41 11.67 -9.55 -14.08
N LYS A 42 10.77 -10.48 -13.73
CA LYS A 42 9.48 -10.67 -14.38
C LYS A 42 8.37 -10.41 -13.38
N LEU A 43 7.33 -9.72 -13.84
CA LEU A 43 6.16 -9.39 -13.04
C LEU A 43 4.92 -10.05 -13.65
N ARG A 44 4.10 -10.65 -12.79
CA ARG A 44 2.77 -11.15 -13.15
C ARG A 44 1.76 -10.60 -12.16
N GLN A 45 0.85 -9.75 -12.63
CA GLN A 45 -0.28 -9.30 -11.82
C GLN A 45 -1.25 -10.46 -11.61
N ILE A 46 -1.52 -10.78 -10.35
CA ILE A 46 -2.48 -11.82 -9.96
C ILE A 46 -3.86 -11.19 -9.78
N ASN A 47 -3.92 -10.06 -9.08
CA ASN A 47 -5.17 -9.34 -8.88
C ASN A 47 -4.90 -7.86 -8.60
N PHE A 48 -5.94 -7.03 -8.72
CA PHE A 48 -5.91 -5.61 -8.46
C PHE A 48 -7.26 -5.14 -7.92
N VAL A 49 -7.23 -4.23 -6.96
CA VAL A 49 -8.41 -3.52 -6.46
C VAL A 49 -8.13 -2.03 -6.36
N ALA A 50 -9.14 -1.23 -6.65
CA ALA A 50 -9.18 0.20 -6.36
C ALA A 50 -10.32 0.46 -5.37
N ILE A 51 -10.00 1.03 -4.22
CA ILE A 51 -10.95 1.23 -3.12
C ILE A 51 -11.04 2.72 -2.81
N PRO A 52 -12.23 3.34 -2.90
CA PRO A 52 -12.37 4.76 -2.57
C PRO A 52 -12.09 5.00 -1.09
N PHE A 53 -11.52 6.16 -0.78
CA PHE A 53 -11.38 6.57 0.61
C PHE A 53 -12.75 6.85 1.26
N PRO A 54 -12.89 6.65 2.58
CA PRO A 54 -14.13 6.98 3.27
C PRO A 54 -14.37 8.49 3.25
N SER A 55 -15.64 8.88 3.39
CA SER A 55 -16.06 10.28 3.46
C SER A 55 -15.29 11.07 4.53
N GLY A 56 -14.83 12.27 4.20
CA GLY A 56 -14.07 13.12 5.12
C GLY A 56 -12.57 12.88 5.12
N PHE A 57 -12.09 11.73 4.62
CA PHE A 57 -10.66 11.43 4.61
C PHE A 57 -9.89 12.35 3.65
N LYS A 58 -10.45 12.56 2.45
CA LYS A 58 -9.87 13.47 1.44
C LYS A 58 -9.73 14.88 1.99
N GLU A 59 -10.79 15.41 2.57
CA GLU A 59 -10.80 16.75 3.17
C GLU A 59 -9.79 16.85 4.32
N PHE A 60 -9.67 15.80 5.13
CA PHE A 60 -8.72 15.75 6.25
C PHE A 60 -7.26 15.73 5.78
N VAL A 61 -6.94 14.98 4.72
CA VAL A 61 -5.61 15.00 4.09
C VAL A 61 -5.32 16.37 3.48
N LEU A 62 -6.25 16.93 2.70
CA LEU A 62 -6.08 18.22 2.02
C LEU A 62 -5.93 19.41 2.98
N LYS A 63 -6.60 19.36 4.15
CA LYS A 63 -6.36 20.31 5.24
C LYS A 63 -4.91 20.25 5.71
N ASN A 64 -4.35 19.05 5.84
CA ASN A 64 -3.02 18.85 6.40
C ASN A 64 -1.87 18.95 5.38
N SER A 65 -2.18 19.03 4.09
CA SER A 65 -1.20 19.25 3.01
C SER A 65 -0.83 20.73 2.81
N GLN A 66 -1.49 21.66 3.52
CA GLN A 66 -1.26 23.10 3.40
C GLN A 66 -0.62 23.65 4.68
N SER A 67 0.47 24.40 4.56
CA SER A 67 1.23 24.92 5.71
C SER A 67 0.41 25.79 6.67
N GLY A 68 -0.64 26.46 6.19
CA GLY A 68 -1.49 27.34 7.00
C GLY A 68 -2.56 26.63 7.83
N THR A 69 -2.87 25.38 7.52
CA THR A 69 -3.95 24.60 8.17
C THR A 69 -3.51 23.27 8.72
N SER A 70 -2.26 22.87 8.47
CA SER A 70 -1.68 21.62 8.94
C SER A 70 -1.43 21.63 10.44
N ASP A 71 -1.68 20.49 11.07
CA ASP A 71 -1.48 20.27 12.50
C ASP A 71 -0.71 18.96 12.75
N VAL A 72 0.24 18.99 13.69
CA VAL A 72 1.11 17.83 13.97
C VAL A 72 0.32 16.65 14.55
N ALA A 73 -0.71 16.92 15.38
CA ALA A 73 -1.53 15.85 15.93
C ALA A 73 -2.41 15.23 14.84
N ASP A 74 -2.91 16.02 13.90
CA ASP A 74 -3.65 15.53 12.73
C ASP A 74 -2.76 14.68 11.80
N ILE A 75 -1.51 15.09 11.53
CA ILE A 75 -0.55 14.28 10.76
C ILE A 75 -0.27 12.94 11.47
N ALA A 76 -0.08 12.97 12.79
CA ALA A 76 0.12 11.75 13.57
C ALA A 76 -1.10 10.82 13.49
N ARG A 77 -2.33 11.37 13.51
CA ARG A 77 -3.56 10.60 13.31
C ARG A 77 -3.65 10.01 11.91
N LEU A 78 -3.35 10.80 10.87
CA LEU A 78 -3.36 10.37 9.48
C LEU A 78 -2.45 9.16 9.25
N ASN A 79 -1.28 9.11 9.89
CA ASN A 79 -0.36 7.97 9.81
C ASN A 79 -1.00 6.63 10.25
N PHE A 80 -1.84 6.64 11.29
CA PHE A 80 -2.54 5.43 11.72
C PHE A 80 -3.76 5.13 10.85
N LEU A 81 -4.55 6.16 10.53
CA LEU A 81 -5.77 6.01 9.72
C LEU A 81 -5.45 5.42 8.33
N ILE A 82 -4.41 5.93 7.65
CA ILE A 82 -4.05 5.41 6.33
C ILE A 82 -3.58 3.95 6.40
N ALA A 83 -2.88 3.56 7.46
CA ALA A 83 -2.39 2.20 7.65
C ALA A 83 -3.54 1.20 7.84
N GLU A 84 -4.59 1.57 8.57
CA GLU A 84 -5.80 0.76 8.72
C GLU A 84 -6.52 0.58 7.39
N LEU A 85 -6.73 1.68 6.65
CA LEU A 85 -7.39 1.64 5.34
C LEU A 85 -6.58 0.80 4.32
N TYR A 86 -5.26 0.90 4.35
CA TYR A 86 -4.36 0.09 3.52
C TYR A 86 -4.44 -1.39 3.90
N THR A 87 -4.51 -1.70 5.19
CA THR A 87 -4.67 -3.08 5.67
C THR A 87 -5.99 -3.69 5.17
N ASP A 88 -7.08 -2.93 5.19
CA ASP A 88 -8.36 -3.38 4.66
C ASP A 88 -8.35 -3.57 3.13
N ALA A 89 -7.60 -2.71 2.41
CA ALA A 89 -7.38 -2.90 0.98
C ALA A 89 -6.61 -4.20 0.68
N VAL A 90 -5.56 -4.50 1.44
CA VAL A 90 -4.80 -5.75 1.32
C VAL A 90 -5.68 -6.97 1.61
N ARG A 91 -6.51 -6.93 2.66
CA ARG A 91 -7.46 -8.01 2.98
C ARG A 91 -8.43 -8.25 1.84
N THR A 92 -9.00 -7.18 1.29
CA THR A 92 -9.95 -7.24 0.18
C THR A 92 -9.31 -7.86 -1.06
N LEU A 93 -8.12 -7.37 -1.42
CA LEU A 93 -7.32 -7.88 -2.53
C LEU A 93 -7.02 -9.38 -2.38
N CYS A 94 -6.50 -9.81 -1.22
CA CYS A 94 -6.16 -11.21 -0.95
C CYS A 94 -7.40 -12.12 -0.98
N LYS A 95 -8.51 -11.65 -0.40
CA LYS A 95 -9.80 -12.37 -0.44
C LYS A 95 -10.29 -12.56 -1.87
N GLN A 96 -10.23 -11.54 -2.72
CA GLN A 96 -10.64 -11.64 -4.12
C GLN A 96 -9.68 -12.50 -4.95
N ALA A 97 -8.39 -12.50 -4.62
CA ALA A 97 -7.39 -13.35 -5.25
C ALA A 97 -7.41 -14.81 -4.76
N VAL A 98 -8.20 -15.12 -3.73
CA VAL A 98 -8.22 -16.43 -3.06
C VAL A 98 -6.81 -16.82 -2.57
N VAL A 99 -6.11 -15.85 -1.97
CA VAL A 99 -4.75 -16.00 -1.42
C VAL A 99 -4.79 -15.76 0.07
N ASP A 100 -4.09 -16.59 0.85
CA ASP A 100 -3.93 -16.34 2.27
C ASP A 100 -2.91 -15.21 2.49
N MET A 101 -3.24 -14.23 3.34
CA MET A 101 -2.32 -13.13 3.66
C MET A 101 -0.97 -13.62 4.21
N ARG A 102 -0.90 -14.83 4.78
CA ARG A 102 0.35 -15.45 5.25
C ARG A 102 1.29 -15.85 4.10
N GLU A 103 0.77 -16.00 2.88
CA GLU A 103 1.54 -16.29 1.66
C GLU A 103 2.14 -15.03 1.03
N VAL A 104 1.63 -13.84 1.39
CA VAL A 104 2.21 -12.57 0.98
C VAL A 104 3.57 -12.41 1.68
N ASP A 105 4.61 -12.33 0.86
CA ASP A 105 5.99 -12.25 1.33
C ASP A 105 6.35 -10.83 1.79
N LEU A 106 5.89 -9.82 1.04
CA LEU A 106 6.26 -8.42 1.21
C LEU A 106 5.09 -7.49 0.84
N ILE A 107 5.08 -6.30 1.45
CA ILE A 107 4.23 -5.18 1.05
C ILE A 107 5.13 -4.01 0.67
N GLY A 108 5.03 -3.55 -0.57
CA GLY A 108 5.61 -2.29 -1.01
C GLY A 108 4.54 -1.21 -0.91
N SER A 109 4.69 -0.27 0.04
CA SER A 109 3.74 0.82 0.23
C SER A 109 4.39 2.15 -0.10
N HIS A 110 3.82 2.87 -1.06
CA HIS A 110 4.19 4.27 -1.28
C HIS A 110 3.74 5.16 -0.10
N GLY A 111 2.60 4.81 0.52
CA GLY A 111 1.90 5.67 1.47
C GLY A 111 1.08 6.75 0.77
N GLN A 112 0.59 7.70 1.57
CA GLN A 112 -0.11 8.89 1.10
C GLN A 112 0.81 10.09 1.28
N THR A 113 1.14 10.77 0.19
CA THR A 113 1.87 12.03 0.27
C THR A 113 1.02 13.07 0.98
N ILE A 114 1.52 13.61 2.09
CA ILE A 114 0.96 14.79 2.75
C ILE A 114 1.53 16.06 2.14
N GLN A 115 2.85 16.10 1.92
CA GLN A 115 3.54 17.24 1.33
C GLN A 115 4.74 16.77 0.49
N HIS A 116 5.01 17.50 -0.59
CA HIS A 116 6.20 17.35 -1.43
C HIS A 116 6.85 18.73 -1.53
N LEU A 117 8.12 18.85 -1.14
CA LEU A 117 8.86 20.12 -1.01
C LEU A 117 9.86 20.31 -2.15
#